data_AF-A0A8E2JJY5-F1
#
_entry.id   AF-A0A8E2JJY5-F1
#
_cell.length_a   1.000
_cell.length_b   1.000
_cell.length_c   1.000
_cell.angle_alpha   90.00
_cell.angle_beta   90.00
_cell.angle_gamma   90.00
#
_symmetry.space_group_name_H-M   'P 1'
#
loop_
_entity.id
_entity.type
_entity.pdbx_description
1 polymer ?
#
loop_
_entity_poly.entity_id
_entity_poly.type
_entity_poly.pdbx_seq_one_letter_code
_entity_poly.pdbx_strand_id
1 'polypeptide(L)'
;MQILNEIMGNLDCILNIPLLITYIIAVSQDAWLYVILLPFHLFQTTGWATTSMTLIATYLILGIALIGNGSGIQNPLSYDGDDLPLAAFCKQIADDVAVITTKAPLGMGFVGAREKRVLVPLSGGEWV
;
A
#
# COMPACT_ATOMS: atom_id res chain seq x y z
N MET A 1 2.45 8.30 -25.97
CA MET A 1 3.77 7.69 -25.71
C MET A 1 4.47 8.31 -24.50
N GLN A 2 4.50 9.64 -24.34
CA GLN A 2 5.16 10.30 -23.19
C GLN A 2 4.57 9.90 -21.83
N ILE A 3 3.23 9.84 -21.71
CA ILE A 3 2.53 9.52 -20.45
C ILE A 3 2.92 8.15 -19.87
N LEU A 4 3.05 7.11 -20.71
CA LEU A 4 3.46 5.78 -20.23
C LEU A 4 4.89 5.78 -19.69
N ASN A 5 5.77 6.52 -20.37
CA ASN A 5 7.17 6.65 -19.96
C ASN A 5 7.30 7.44 -18.64
N GLU A 6 6.46 8.45 -18.44
CA GLU A 6 6.35 9.18 -17.17
C GLU A 6 5.85 8.27 -16.04
N ILE A 7 4.81 7.46 -16.28
CA ILE A 7 4.29 6.52 -15.28
C ILE A 7 5.32 5.44 -14.93
N MET A 8 6.00 4.85 -15.91
CA MET A 8 7.08 3.89 -15.67
C MET A 8 8.23 4.51 -14.87
N GLY A 9 8.67 5.72 -15.24
CA GLY A 9 9.71 6.42 -14.49
C GLY A 9 9.30 6.75 -13.05
N ASN A 10 8.03 7.07 -12.83
CA ASN A 10 7.51 7.30 -11.48
C ASN A 10 7.46 6.00 -10.65
N LEU A 11 7.06 4.88 -11.25
CA LEU A 11 7.05 3.58 -10.57
C LEU A 11 8.47 3.10 -10.23
N ASP A 12 9.42 3.26 -11.14
CA ASP A 12 10.84 2.98 -10.87
C ASP A 12 11.38 3.89 -9.77
N CYS A 13 10.99 5.16 -9.72
CA CYS A 13 11.38 6.05 -8.63
C CYS A 13 10.82 5.56 -7.29
N ILE A 14 9.54 5.21 -7.23
CA ILE A 14 8.88 4.70 -6.00
C ILE A 14 9.55 3.41 -5.52
N LEU A 15 9.87 2.50 -6.45
CA LEU A 15 10.55 1.24 -6.13
C LEU A 15 12.02 1.45 -5.71
N ASN A 16 12.70 2.45 -6.27
CA ASN A 16 14.11 2.74 -6.03
C ASN A 16 14.34 3.87 -5.01
N ILE A 17 13.35 4.23 -4.19
CA ILE A 17 13.60 4.96 -2.95
C ILE A 17 13.74 3.93 -1.83
N PRO A 18 14.89 3.24 -1.68
CA PRO A 18 15.10 2.47 -0.47
C PRO A 18 15.21 3.48 0.67
N LEU A 19 14.32 3.37 1.65
CA LEU A 19 14.59 3.94 2.96
C LEU A 19 15.95 3.41 3.40
N LEU A 20 16.88 4.31 3.72
CA LEU A 20 18.23 3.91 4.11
C LEU A 20 18.12 2.92 5.28
N ILE A 21 18.78 1.76 5.16
CA ILE A 21 18.73 0.70 6.20
C ILE A 21 19.07 1.26 7.59
N THR A 22 19.99 2.24 7.65
CA THR A 22 20.34 2.97 8.87
C THR A 22 19.16 3.69 9.52
N TYR A 23 18.23 4.26 8.74
CA TYR A 23 17.04 4.94 9.27
C TYR A 23 16.13 3.96 10.01
N ILE A 24 15.88 2.80 9.43
CA ILE A 24 15.02 1.76 10.02
C ILE A 24 15.63 1.26 11.34
N ILE A 25 16.94 0.99 11.32
CA ILE A 25 17.68 0.55 12.51
C ILE A 25 17.68 1.65 13.58
N ALA A 26 17.95 2.91 13.21
CA ALA A 26 17.98 4.04 14.14
C ALA A 26 16.62 4.26 14.82
N VAL A 27 15.52 4.24 14.05
CA VAL A 27 14.16 4.38 14.60
C VAL A 27 13.84 3.25 15.59
N SER A 28 14.27 2.01 15.30
CA SER A 28 14.10 0.90 16.24
C SER A 28 14.90 1.11 17.53
N GLN A 29 16.13 1.62 17.43
CA GLN A 29 17.01 1.87 18.57
C GLN A 29 16.47 3.01 19.44
N ASP A 30 15.96 4.08 18.82
CA ASP A 30 15.35 5.20 19.52
C ASP A 30 14.07 4.79 20.25
N ALA A 31 13.23 3.94 19.65
CA ALA A 31 12.03 3.42 20.31
C ALA A 31 12.36 2.62 21.58
N TRP A 32 13.38 1.75 21.51
CA TRP A 32 13.85 1.00 22.68
C TRP A 32 14.44 1.90 23.75
N LEU A 33 15.26 2.88 23.35
CA LEU A 33 15.83 3.86 24.27
C LEU A 33 14.73 4.66 24.98
N TYR A 34 13.72 5.10 24.23
CA TYR A 34 12.60 5.87 24.77
C TYR A 34 11.79 5.06 25.79
N VAL A 35 11.50 3.78 25.52
CA VAL A 35 10.80 2.90 26.45
C VAL A 35 11.55 2.72 27.78
N ILE A 36 12.89 2.64 27.75
CA ILE A 36 13.73 2.51 28.95
C ILE A 36 13.77 3.83 29.74
N LEU A 37 13.77 4.97 29.06
CA LEU A 37 13.80 6.30 29.68
C LEU A 37 12.45 6.77 30.22
N LEU A 38 11.35 6.30 29.63
CA LEU A 38 9.97 6.63 30.00
C LEU A 38 9.66 6.51 31.51
N PRO A 39 9.99 5.41 32.23
CA PRO A 39 9.70 5.31 33.66
C PRO A 39 10.46 6.35 34.49
N PHE A 40 11.70 6.71 34.12
CA PHE A 40 12.46 7.74 34.83
C PHE A 40 11.83 9.13 34.66
N HIS A 41 11.21 9.37 33.50
CA HIS A 41 10.51 10.62 33.23
C HIS A 41 9.21 10.76 34.04
N LEU A 42 8.43 9.69 34.18
CA LEU A 42 7.14 9.70 34.89
C LEU A 42 7.26 9.49 36.40
N PHE A 43 8.36 8.92 36.88
CA PHE A 43 8.53 8.58 38.30
C PHE A 43 8.42 9.81 39.22
N GLN A 44 8.91 10.98 38.77
CA GLN A 44 8.86 12.20 39.57
C GLN A 44 7.46 12.76 39.77
N THR A 45 6.52 12.46 38.88
CA THR A 45 5.16 13.05 38.89
C THR A 45 4.10 12.09 39.43
N THR A 46 4.27 10.78 39.24
CA THR A 46 3.16 9.81 39.39
C THR A 46 3.41 8.71 40.43
N GLY A 47 4.62 8.63 40.99
CA GLY A 47 4.94 7.70 42.09
C GLY A 47 4.65 6.24 41.75
N TRP A 48 3.81 5.57 42.54
CA TRP A 48 3.48 4.14 42.39
C TRP A 48 2.65 3.81 41.15
N ALA A 49 1.89 4.77 40.61
CA ALA A 49 1.09 4.55 39.39
C ALA A 49 1.94 4.62 38.11
N THR A 50 3.23 4.95 38.21
CA THR A 50 4.17 5.04 37.09
C THR A 50 4.17 3.76 36.27
N THR A 51 4.27 2.58 36.91
CA THR A 51 4.37 1.29 36.20
C THR A 51 3.21 1.02 35.24
N SER A 52 1.98 1.34 35.64
CA SER A 52 0.79 1.12 34.79
C SER A 52 0.76 2.07 33.59
N MET A 53 1.10 3.35 33.78
CA MET A 53 1.18 4.30 32.68
C MET A 53 2.31 3.98 31.72
N THR A 54 3.47 3.59 32.24
CA THR A 54 4.62 3.20 31.41
C THR A 54 4.25 1.99 30.55
N LEU A 55 3.56 0.98 31.10
CA LEU A 55 3.12 -0.20 30.35
C LEU A 55 2.24 0.17 29.14
N ILE A 56 1.25 1.05 29.35
CA ILE A 56 0.32 1.49 28.31
C ILE A 56 1.06 2.30 27.23
N ALA A 57 1.88 3.26 27.63
CA ALA A 57 2.64 4.09 26.71
C ALA A 57 3.66 3.26 25.90
N THR A 58 4.37 2.34 26.56
CA THR A 58 5.28 1.40 25.90
C THR A 58 4.55 0.54 24.88
N TYR A 59 3.37 0.01 25.22
CA TYR A 59 2.57 -0.78 24.27
C TYR A 59 2.20 0.05 23.03
N LEU A 60 1.78 1.31 23.21
CA LEU A 60 1.43 2.19 22.10
C LEU A 60 2.65 2.48 21.21
N ILE A 61 3.78 2.87 21.81
CA ILE A 61 4.98 3.28 21.09
C ILE A 61 5.60 2.09 20.34
N LEU A 62 5.72 0.93 21.00
CA LEU A 62 6.21 -0.28 20.35
C LEU A 62 5.24 -0.78 19.28
N GLY A 63 3.93 -0.67 19.51
CA GLY A 63 2.92 -1.01 18.51
C GLY A 63 3.10 -0.21 17.22
N ILE A 64 3.26 1.12 17.34
CA ILE A 64 3.51 1.99 16.18
C ILE A 64 4.85 1.67 15.51
N ALA A 65 5.91 1.44 16.30
CA ALA A 65 7.24 1.11 15.77
C ALA A 65 7.25 -0.22 14.99
N LEU A 66 6.51 -1.23 15.46
CA LEU A 66 6.40 -2.53 14.79
C LEU A 66 5.64 -2.42 13.46
N ILE A 67 4.54 -1.67 13.43
CA ILE A 67 3.75 -1.44 12.20
C ILE A 67 4.57 -0.65 11.18
N GLY A 68 5.29 0.39 11.63
CA GLY A 68 6.15 1.20 10.75
C GLY A 68 7.31 0.42 10.13
N ASN A 69 7.78 -0.64 10.80
CA ASN A 69 8.83 -1.53 10.32
C ASN A 69 8.31 -2.74 9.51
N GLY A 70 6.99 -2.86 9.30
CA GLY A 70 6.42 -3.92 8.47
C GLY A 70 6.86 -3.84 7.01
N SER A 71 7.02 -5.01 6.36
CA SER A 71 7.39 -5.15 4.94
C SER A 71 6.43 -4.42 4.00
N GLY A 72 5.12 -4.50 4.28
CA GLY A 72 4.08 -3.93 3.41
C GLY A 72 4.02 -2.39 3.36
N ILE A 73 4.54 -1.69 4.38
CA ILE A 73 4.60 -0.21 4.35
C ILE A 73 5.85 0.29 3.62
N GLN A 74 6.94 -0.50 3.66
CA GLN A 74 8.23 -0.09 3.08
C GLN A 74 8.31 -0.36 1.59
N ASN A 75 7.67 -1.43 1.10
CA ASN A 75 7.59 -1.71 -0.33
C ASN A 75 6.14 -2.09 -0.71
N PRO A 76 5.29 -1.15 -1.12
CA PRO A 76 3.90 -1.45 -1.44
C PRO A 76 3.72 -2.30 -2.71
N LEU A 77 4.81 -2.56 -3.45
CA LEU A 77 4.85 -3.35 -4.68
C LEU A 77 5.52 -4.72 -4.50
N SER A 78 5.85 -5.13 -3.26
CA SER A 78 6.30 -6.51 -3.03
C SER A 78 5.18 -7.53 -3.28
N TYR A 79 5.51 -8.80 -3.14
CA TYR A 79 4.60 -9.93 -3.36
C TYR A 79 4.20 -10.59 -2.01
N ASP A 80 4.20 -9.80 -0.94
CA ASP A 80 3.75 -10.20 0.40
C ASP A 80 2.22 -10.10 0.52
N GLY A 81 1.66 -10.72 1.56
CA GLY A 81 0.21 -10.92 1.71
C GLY A 81 -0.63 -9.63 1.85
N ASP A 82 -0.01 -8.51 2.23
CA ASP A 82 -0.66 -7.21 2.42
C ASP A 82 -0.34 -6.19 1.29
N ASP A 83 0.32 -6.65 0.22
CA ASP A 83 0.78 -5.78 -0.87
C ASP A 83 -0.28 -5.55 -1.96
N LEU A 84 -0.02 -4.55 -2.80
CA LEU A 84 -0.89 -4.22 -3.93
C LEU A 84 -0.89 -5.37 -4.96
N PRO A 85 -2.06 -5.88 -5.41
CA PRO A 85 -2.13 -7.01 -6.34
C PRO A 85 -1.76 -6.60 -7.78
N LEU A 86 -0.46 -6.43 -8.05
CA LEU A 86 0.07 -5.96 -9.35
C LEU A 86 -0.36 -6.87 -10.51
N ALA A 87 -0.48 -8.17 -10.27
CA ALA A 87 -0.99 -9.12 -11.26
C ALA A 87 -2.43 -8.82 -11.70
N ALA A 88 -3.29 -8.38 -10.78
CA ALA A 88 -4.67 -8.01 -11.09
C ALA A 88 -4.72 -6.72 -11.93
N PHE A 89 -3.88 -5.73 -11.59
CA PHE A 89 -3.76 -4.50 -12.37
C PHE A 89 -3.27 -4.75 -13.81
N CYS A 90 -2.22 -5.56 -13.97
CA CYS A 90 -1.71 -5.93 -15.30
C CYS A 90 -2.76 -6.67 -16.13
N LYS A 91 -3.53 -7.57 -15.50
CA LYS A 91 -4.63 -8.28 -16.17
C LYS A 91 -5.73 -7.31 -16.63
N GLN A 92 -6.15 -6.39 -15.78
CA GLN A 92 -7.17 -5.39 -16.13
C GLN A 92 -6.73 -4.52 -17.31
N ILE A 93 -5.48 -4.06 -17.32
CA ILE A 93 -4.93 -3.28 -18.44
C ILE A 93 -4.90 -4.11 -19.73
N ALA A 94 -4.52 -5.39 -19.65
CA ALA A 94 -4.51 -6.28 -20.81
C ALA A 94 -5.92 -6.49 -21.38
N ASP A 95 -6.92 -6.66 -20.52
CA ASP A 95 -8.32 -6.81 -20.92
C ASP A 95 -8.84 -5.52 -21.57
N ASP A 96 -8.55 -4.35 -21.01
CA ASP A 96 -8.93 -3.05 -21.59
C ASP A 96 -8.29 -2.84 -22.97
N VAL A 97 -7.00 -3.17 -23.13
CA VAL A 97 -6.30 -3.09 -24.42
C VAL A 97 -6.88 -4.08 -25.43
N ALA A 98 -7.25 -5.29 -24.99
CA ALA A 98 -7.90 -6.28 -25.84
C ALA A 98 -9.25 -5.76 -26.34
N VAL A 99 -10.06 -5.15 -25.48
CA VAL A 99 -11.34 -4.54 -25.85
C VAL A 99 -11.13 -3.43 -26.89
N ILE A 100 -10.19 -2.51 -26.67
CA ILE A 100 -9.93 -1.40 -27.61
C ILE A 100 -9.39 -1.91 -28.96
N THR A 101 -8.60 -2.98 -28.95
CA THR A 101 -7.97 -3.55 -30.16
C THR A 101 -8.91 -4.48 -30.92
N THR A 102 -9.98 -4.99 -30.30
CA THR A 102 -10.97 -5.79 -31.00
C THR A 102 -11.63 -4.96 -32.10
N LYS A 103 -11.40 -5.35 -33.36
CA LYS A 103 -12.13 -4.78 -34.50
C LYS A 103 -13.62 -5.04 -34.29
N ALA A 104 -14.44 -4.00 -34.42
CA ALA A 104 -15.88 -4.15 -34.60
C ALA A 104 -16.12 -5.22 -35.68
N PRO A 105 -17.04 -6.18 -35.46
CA PRO A 105 -17.21 -7.30 -36.36
C PRO A 105 -17.50 -6.77 -37.76
N LEU A 106 -16.54 -6.98 -38.66
CA LEU A 106 -16.65 -6.64 -40.06
C LEU A 106 -17.56 -7.70 -40.69
N GLY A 107 -18.87 -7.39 -40.68
CA GLY A 107 -19.88 -8.19 -41.36
C GLY A 107 -20.69 -9.11 -40.44
N MET A 108 -21.57 -8.52 -39.64
CA MET A 108 -22.94 -9.01 -39.60
C MET A 108 -23.86 -7.81 -39.45
N GLY A 109 -24.80 -7.68 -40.39
CA GLY A 109 -25.50 -6.46 -40.73
C GLY A 109 -26.06 -5.67 -39.54
N PHE A 110 -26.08 -4.36 -39.73
CA PHE A 110 -26.97 -3.41 -39.05
C PHE A 110 -27.46 -3.86 -37.68
N VAL A 111 -26.74 -3.49 -36.63
CA VAL A 111 -27.41 -3.16 -35.37
C VAL A 111 -28.07 -1.79 -35.56
N GLY A 112 -29.16 -1.80 -36.32
CA GLY A 112 -30.19 -0.76 -36.31
C GLY A 112 -31.08 -0.89 -35.08
N ALA A 113 -30.52 -1.26 -33.93
CA ALA A 113 -31.22 -1.21 -32.66
C ALA A 113 -30.66 -0.01 -31.91
N ARG A 114 -31.50 1.04 -31.82
CA ARG A 114 -31.36 2.27 -31.03
C ARG A 114 -31.19 2.01 -29.51
N GLU A 115 -30.86 0.77 -29.12
CA GLU A 115 -30.84 0.21 -27.77
C GLU A 115 -29.75 -0.86 -27.57
N LYS A 116 -28.69 -0.91 -28.39
CA LYS A 116 -27.47 -1.63 -27.96
C LYS A 116 -26.49 -0.64 -27.38
N ARG A 117 -26.62 -0.43 -26.07
CA ARG A 117 -25.63 0.26 -25.26
C ARG A 117 -24.30 -0.46 -25.41
N VAL A 118 -23.41 0.15 -26.19
CA VAL A 118 -21.98 -0.10 -26.05
C VAL A 118 -21.60 0.47 -24.68
N LEU A 119 -20.89 -0.36 -23.91
CA LEU A 119 -20.30 -0.14 -22.57
C LEU A 119 -21.19 -0.49 -21.37
N VAL A 120 -20.85 -1.63 -20.75
CA VAL A 120 -20.83 -1.76 -19.30
C VAL A 120 -19.50 -2.46 -18.93
N PRO A 121 -18.61 -1.85 -18.13
CA PRO A 121 -17.53 -2.60 -17.51
C PRO A 121 -18.12 -3.52 -16.44
N LEU A 122 -17.85 -4.82 -16.52
CA LEU A 122 -18.15 -5.78 -15.46
C LEU A 122 -17.16 -5.58 -14.30
N SER A 123 -17.19 -4.39 -13.67
CA SER A 123 -16.68 -4.24 -12.30
C SER A 123 -17.75 -4.77 -11.35
N GLY A 124 -17.92 -6.09 -11.38
CA GLY A 124 -18.55 -6.82 -10.29
C GLY A 124 -17.48 -7.03 -9.24
N GLY A 125 -17.39 -6.11 -8.29
CA GLY A 125 -16.72 -6.37 -7.02
C GLY A 125 -17.48 -7.48 -6.30
N GLU A 126 -17.06 -8.73 -6.51
CA GLU A 126 -17.40 -9.84 -5.62
C GLU A 126 -16.33 -9.89 -4.53
N TRP A 127 -16.62 -9.17 -3.44
CA TRP A 127 -16.06 -9.47 -2.13
C TRP A 127 -16.82 -10.68 -1.59
N VAL A 128 -16.26 -11.88 -1.75
CA VAL A 128 -16.50 -13.04 -0.86
C VAL A 128 -15.20 -13.79 -0.67
#